data_AF-A0A8K1FRC3-F1
#
_entry.id   AF-A0A8K1FRC3-F1
#
_cell.length_a   1.000
_cell.length_b   1.000
_cell.length_c   1.000
_cell.angle_alpha   90.00
_cell.angle_beta   90.00
_cell.angle_gamma   90.00
#
_symmetry.space_group_name_H-M   'P 1'
#
loop_
_entity.id
_entity.type
_entity.pdbx_description
1 polymer ?
#
loop_
_entity_poly.entity_id
_entity_poly.type
_entity_poly.pdbx_seq_one_letter_code
_entity_poly.pdbx_strand_id
1 'polypeptide(L)'
;MWISQLSYSLECRSDEIKFNINGNKYVLDFQLKGDNVFNLSIFSSEGVRVSFDGNRLFDMHNLRVIKGNDARGKVLSLLNEIKEDVNSMLYNFSINYNIPTKLIAEMLSLICNLNVNPSKCLDISVDNLVIRLTNDFSSQSAQLSVKKKIEITLGNKREGCIKSVINLDSTYESDYFLISEDCIEFLSSSVDEFKRKLYGFRTFNEKYDELLKFLRNKLS
;
A
#
# COMPACT_ATOMS: atom_id res chain seq x y z
N MET A 1 -0.70 -20.28 16.44
CA MET A 1 -1.19 -19.35 15.40
C MET A 1 0.02 -18.53 14.95
N TRP A 2 0.60 -18.84 13.79
CA TRP A 2 1.69 -18.02 13.23
C TRP A 2 1.09 -16.68 12.80
N ILE A 3 1.57 -15.59 13.39
CA ILE A 3 1.15 -14.22 13.04
C ILE A 3 1.56 -14.03 11.58
N SER A 4 0.59 -13.91 10.67
CA SER A 4 0.87 -13.47 9.31
C SER A 4 1.42 -12.04 9.38
N GLN A 5 2.63 -11.85 8.86
CA GLN A 5 3.37 -10.59 8.94
C GLN A 5 3.14 -9.73 7.69
N LEU A 6 1.89 -9.68 7.18
CA LEU A 6 1.61 -8.80 6.05
C LEU A 6 1.92 -7.36 6.46
N SER A 7 2.81 -6.72 5.72
CA SER A 7 2.99 -5.28 5.72
C SER A 7 3.00 -4.78 4.29
N TYR A 8 2.49 -3.58 4.06
CA TYR A 8 2.51 -2.98 2.74
C TYR A 8 2.58 -1.46 2.84
N SER A 9 3.06 -0.84 1.77
CA SER A 9 3.05 0.60 1.57
C SER A 9 2.70 0.88 0.12
N LEU A 10 1.66 1.69 -0.09
CA LEU A 10 1.30 2.28 -1.36
C LEU A 10 1.42 3.79 -1.23
N GLU A 11 2.26 4.40 -2.06
CA GLU A 11 2.31 5.84 -2.25
C GLU A 11 2.04 6.12 -3.73
N CYS A 12 1.06 6.97 -4.01
CA CYS A 12 0.74 7.38 -5.37
C CYS A 12 0.57 8.89 -5.46
N ARG A 13 1.25 9.47 -6.43
CA ARG A 13 1.17 10.87 -6.84
C ARG A 13 1.02 10.93 -8.37
N SER A 14 0.81 12.11 -8.92
CA SER A 14 0.57 12.30 -10.36
C SER A 14 1.64 11.69 -11.28
N ASP A 15 2.87 11.59 -10.82
CA ASP A 15 4.07 11.22 -11.59
C ASP A 15 4.89 10.07 -10.96
N GLU A 16 4.45 9.55 -9.81
CA GLU A 16 5.15 8.50 -9.08
C GLU A 16 4.18 7.51 -8.45
N ILE A 17 4.51 6.22 -8.56
CA ILE A 17 3.95 5.16 -7.72
C ILE A 17 5.10 4.46 -7.02
N LYS A 18 4.99 4.31 -5.70
CA LYS A 18 5.81 3.38 -4.92
C LYS A 18 4.89 2.36 -4.28
N PHE A 19 5.18 1.09 -4.49
CA PHE A 19 4.43 0.00 -3.89
C PHE A 19 5.41 -1.01 -3.30
N ASN A 20 5.32 -1.24 -2.01
CA ASN A 20 6.02 -2.31 -1.33
C ASN A 20 4.99 -3.23 -0.68
N ILE A 21 5.19 -4.53 -0.78
CA ILE A 21 4.43 -5.51 -0.01
C ILE A 21 5.35 -6.63 0.45
N ASN A 22 5.25 -6.94 1.74
CA ASN A 22 5.93 -8.05 2.37
C ASN A 22 4.87 -9.09 2.72
N GLY A 23 4.77 -10.12 1.88
CA GLY A 23 4.05 -11.35 2.20
C GLY A 23 4.99 -12.36 2.83
N ASN A 24 4.45 -13.37 3.53
CA ASN A 24 5.26 -14.35 4.25
C ASN A 24 6.37 -15.00 3.40
N LYS A 25 6.13 -15.27 2.11
CA LYS A 25 7.10 -15.89 1.20
C LYS A 25 7.88 -14.88 0.35
N TYR A 26 7.25 -13.77 0.00
CA TYR A 26 7.72 -12.85 -1.03
C TYR A 26 7.67 -11.41 -0.56
N VAL A 27 8.76 -10.69 -0.80
CA VAL A 27 8.80 -9.23 -0.76
C VAL A 27 8.80 -8.73 -2.19
N LEU A 28 7.89 -7.81 -2.48
CA LEU A 28 7.72 -7.17 -3.77
C LEU A 28 7.89 -5.66 -3.58
N ASP A 29 8.84 -5.09 -4.32
CA ASP A 29 9.08 -3.66 -4.41
C ASP A 29 8.84 -3.21 -5.84
N PHE A 30 7.96 -2.24 -6.02
CA PHE A 30 7.67 -1.64 -7.30
C PHE A 30 7.79 -0.13 -7.18
N GLN A 31 8.50 0.47 -8.13
CA GLN A 31 8.59 1.90 -8.27
C GLN A 31 8.38 2.28 -9.73
N LEU A 32 7.43 3.16 -9.98
CA LEU A 32 7.22 3.86 -11.23
C LEU A 32 7.55 5.32 -10.99
N LYS A 33 8.50 5.87 -11.75
CA LYS A 33 8.71 7.32 -11.86
C LYS A 33 8.32 7.75 -13.27
N GLY A 34 8.34 9.06 -13.54
CA GLY A 34 7.98 9.65 -14.83
C GLY A 34 8.47 8.90 -16.08
N ASP A 35 7.88 9.22 -17.23
CA ASP A 35 8.16 8.58 -18.54
C ASP A 35 7.98 7.06 -18.57
N ASN A 36 7.11 6.52 -17.72
CA ASN A 36 6.82 5.09 -17.57
C ASN A 36 8.05 4.23 -17.23
N VAL A 37 9.08 4.84 -16.64
CA VAL A 37 10.26 4.11 -16.17
C VAL A 37 9.94 3.46 -14.84
N PHE A 38 9.94 2.13 -14.81
CA PHE A 38 9.71 1.37 -13.59
C PHE A 38 10.84 0.41 -13.24
N ASN A 39 10.93 0.13 -11.95
CA ASN A 39 11.73 -0.95 -11.39
C ASN A 39 10.81 -1.85 -10.56
N LEU A 40 10.95 -3.15 -10.77
CA LEU A 40 10.30 -4.17 -9.98
C LEU A 40 11.38 -5.06 -9.36
N SER A 41 11.41 -5.18 -8.04
CA SER A 41 12.28 -6.10 -7.33
C SER A 41 11.46 -7.12 -6.56
N ILE A 42 11.86 -8.39 -6.63
CA ILE A 42 11.22 -9.52 -5.96
C ILE A 42 12.27 -10.28 -5.16
N PHE A 43 11.99 -10.50 -3.90
CA PHE A 43 12.80 -11.30 -2.99
C PHE A 43 11.97 -12.41 -2.37
N SER A 44 12.54 -13.61 -2.21
CA SER A 44 11.96 -14.68 -1.40
C SER A 44 13.00 -15.27 -0.46
N SER A 45 12.54 -15.86 0.64
CA SER A 45 13.38 -16.64 1.56
C SER A 45 13.92 -17.92 0.89
N GLU A 46 13.28 -18.39 -0.17
CA GLU A 46 13.63 -19.59 -0.94
C GLU A 46 14.66 -19.32 -2.07
N GLY A 47 15.27 -18.12 -2.09
CA GLY A 47 16.38 -17.81 -2.98
C GLY A 47 16.01 -17.02 -4.24
N VAL A 48 14.75 -16.60 -4.42
CA VAL A 48 14.39 -15.66 -5.47
C VAL A 48 14.96 -14.29 -5.12
N ARG A 49 15.81 -13.74 -5.99
CA ARG A 49 16.31 -12.35 -5.90
C ARG A 49 16.41 -11.79 -7.30
N VAL A 50 15.34 -11.14 -7.75
CA VAL A 50 15.27 -10.63 -9.13
C VAL A 50 14.89 -9.16 -9.16
N SER A 51 15.46 -8.43 -10.11
CA SER A 51 15.01 -7.07 -10.45
C SER A 51 14.69 -6.99 -11.93
N PHE A 52 13.63 -6.26 -12.29
CA PHE A 52 13.13 -6.10 -13.65
C PHE A 52 12.88 -4.63 -13.96
N ASP A 53 13.42 -4.16 -15.09
CA ASP A 53 13.34 -2.76 -15.54
C ASP A 53 12.38 -2.54 -16.73
N GLY A 54 11.55 -3.53 -17.04
CA GLY A 54 10.65 -3.53 -18.21
C GLY A 54 11.19 -4.30 -19.42
N ASN A 55 12.50 -4.52 -19.50
CA ASN A 55 13.11 -5.29 -20.60
C ASN A 55 14.12 -6.35 -20.12
N ARG A 56 14.84 -6.09 -19.03
CA ARG A 56 15.88 -6.96 -18.51
C ARG A 56 15.50 -7.43 -17.12
N LEU A 57 15.60 -8.74 -16.90
CA LEU A 57 15.54 -9.35 -15.58
C LEU A 57 16.96 -9.67 -15.13
N PHE A 58 17.36 -9.08 -14.00
CA PHE A 58 18.60 -9.37 -13.30
C PHE A 58 18.32 -10.43 -12.24
N ASP A 59 18.84 -11.64 -12.43
CA ASP A 59 18.72 -12.75 -11.50
C ASP A 59 19.98 -12.77 -10.63
N MET A 60 19.90 -12.13 -9.47
CA MET A 60 21.04 -11.91 -8.59
C MET A 60 21.50 -13.20 -7.91
N HIS A 61 20.60 -14.18 -7.75
CA HIS A 61 20.94 -15.48 -7.18
C HIS A 61 21.83 -16.28 -8.15
N ASN A 62 21.49 -16.28 -9.43
CA ASN A 62 22.23 -17.01 -10.46
C ASN A 62 23.25 -16.14 -11.22
N LEU A 63 23.44 -14.88 -10.81
CA LEU A 63 24.34 -13.90 -11.43
C LEU A 63 24.16 -13.79 -12.96
N ARG A 64 22.91 -13.80 -13.43
CA ARG A 64 22.60 -13.76 -14.87
C ARG A 64 21.61 -12.66 -15.24
N VAL A 65 21.64 -12.27 -16.51
CA VAL A 65 20.70 -11.29 -17.08
C VAL A 65 19.90 -11.96 -18.19
N ILE A 66 18.57 -11.97 -18.03
CA ILE A 66 17.60 -12.42 -19.03
C ILE A 66 17.01 -11.17 -19.70
N LYS A 67 16.69 -11.22 -21.00
CA LYS A 67 16.23 -10.04 -21.75
C LYS A 67 14.97 -10.34 -22.56
N GLY A 68 14.22 -9.29 -22.90
CA GLY A 68 13.09 -9.36 -23.82
C GLY A 68 11.95 -10.25 -23.32
N ASN A 69 11.37 -11.05 -24.22
CA ASN A 69 10.20 -11.86 -23.92
C ASN A 69 10.44 -12.93 -22.85
N ASP A 70 11.64 -13.51 -22.79
CA ASP A 70 11.99 -14.50 -21.77
C ASP A 70 12.02 -13.86 -20.37
N ALA A 71 12.56 -12.64 -20.27
CA ALA A 71 12.56 -11.88 -19.02
C ALA A 71 11.12 -11.58 -18.59
N ARG A 72 10.30 -11.11 -19.54
CA ARG A 72 8.89 -10.80 -19.28
C ARG A 72 8.11 -12.03 -18.84
N GLY A 73 8.25 -13.16 -19.52
CA GLY A 73 7.59 -14.42 -19.18
C GLY A 73 7.96 -14.90 -17.77
N LYS A 74 9.24 -14.86 -17.42
CA LYS A 74 9.71 -15.25 -16.09
C LYS A 74 9.17 -14.33 -14.98
N VAL A 75 9.18 -13.02 -15.20
CA VAL A 75 8.62 -12.04 -14.24
C VAL A 75 7.12 -12.26 -14.05
N LEU A 76 6.36 -12.45 -15.12
CA LEU A 76 4.92 -12.64 -15.05
C LEU A 76 4.55 -13.91 -14.28
N SER A 77 5.32 -14.99 -14.45
CA SER A 77 5.14 -16.22 -13.66
C SER A 77 5.29 -15.94 -12.16
N LEU A 78 6.39 -15.29 -11.76
CA LEU A 78 6.65 -14.94 -10.36
C LEU A 78 5.57 -14.01 -9.80
N LEU A 79 5.14 -13.01 -10.58
CA LEU A 79 4.10 -12.07 -10.16
C LEU A 79 2.74 -12.74 -9.94
N ASN A 80 2.39 -13.76 -10.73
CA ASN A 80 1.14 -14.49 -10.55
C ASN A 80 1.13 -15.30 -9.25
N GLU A 81 2.24 -15.97 -8.92
CA GLU A 81 2.38 -16.69 -7.64
C GLU A 81 2.24 -15.73 -6.45
N ILE A 82 2.92 -14.57 -6.52
CA ILE A 82 2.83 -13.53 -5.50
C ILE A 82 1.39 -13.01 -5.36
N LYS A 83 0.69 -12.81 -6.48
CA LYS A 83 -0.68 -12.31 -6.50
C LYS A 83 -1.66 -13.20 -5.75
N GLU A 84 -1.58 -14.51 -5.96
CA GLU A 84 -2.46 -15.47 -5.30
C GLU A 84 -2.23 -15.49 -3.78
N ASP A 85 -0.97 -15.62 -3.37
CA ASP A 85 -0.57 -15.65 -1.96
C ASP A 85 -1.00 -14.36 -1.24
N VAL A 86 -0.69 -13.20 -1.82
CA VAL A 86 -0.98 -11.90 -1.20
C VAL A 86 -2.48 -11.60 -1.15
N ASN A 87 -3.26 -11.93 -2.19
CA ASN A 87 -4.71 -11.69 -2.17
C ASN A 87 -5.41 -12.51 -1.07
N SER A 88 -4.98 -13.76 -0.86
CA SER A 88 -5.47 -14.57 0.27
C SER A 88 -5.15 -13.91 1.61
N MET A 89 -3.94 -13.37 1.78
CA MET A 89 -3.58 -12.61 2.98
C MET A 89 -4.41 -11.35 3.15
N LEU A 90 -4.59 -10.54 2.10
CA LEU A 90 -5.40 -9.32 2.13
C LEU A 90 -6.85 -9.61 2.53
N TYR A 91 -7.45 -10.67 1.98
CA TYR A 91 -8.80 -11.09 2.33
C TYR A 91 -8.92 -11.44 3.83
N ASN A 92 -8.00 -12.25 4.35
CA ASN A 92 -7.98 -12.60 5.77
C ASN A 92 -7.77 -11.37 6.67
N PHE A 93 -6.93 -10.42 6.27
CA PHE A 93 -6.72 -9.18 7.02
C PHE A 93 -7.94 -8.28 6.99
N SER A 94 -8.62 -8.17 5.84
CA SER A 94 -9.84 -7.39 5.72
C SER A 94 -10.93 -7.93 6.65
N ILE A 95 -11.08 -9.25 6.76
CA ILE A 95 -12.03 -9.87 7.72
C ILE A 95 -11.61 -9.62 9.17
N ASN A 96 -10.35 -9.88 9.51
CA ASN A 96 -9.91 -9.88 10.91
C ASN A 96 -9.80 -8.47 11.51
N TYR A 97 -9.44 -7.48 10.69
CA TYR A 97 -9.15 -6.12 11.16
C TYR A 97 -10.09 -5.06 10.56
N ASN A 98 -11.05 -5.46 9.72
CA ASN A 98 -11.96 -4.56 9.00
C ASN A 98 -11.22 -3.45 8.22
N ILE A 99 -10.08 -3.78 7.61
CA ILE A 99 -9.27 -2.81 6.87
C ILE A 99 -9.66 -2.76 5.38
N PRO A 100 -9.59 -1.58 4.75
CA PRO A 100 -9.82 -1.43 3.32
C PRO A 100 -8.65 -2.05 2.55
N THR A 101 -8.95 -2.92 1.58
CA THR A 101 -7.92 -3.67 0.83
C THR A 101 -8.08 -3.61 -0.68
N LYS A 102 -9.22 -3.09 -1.19
CA LYS A 102 -9.49 -3.06 -2.64
C LYS A 102 -8.41 -2.30 -3.42
N LEU A 103 -7.96 -1.15 -2.91
CA LEU A 103 -6.89 -0.36 -3.53
C LEU A 103 -5.58 -1.13 -3.64
N ILE A 104 -5.22 -1.88 -2.60
CA ILE A 104 -3.99 -2.68 -2.54
C ILE A 104 -4.07 -3.87 -3.51
N ALA A 105 -5.20 -4.58 -3.51
CA ALA A 105 -5.43 -5.72 -4.39
C ALA A 105 -5.45 -5.30 -5.88
N GLU A 106 -6.08 -4.16 -6.19
CA GLU A 106 -6.07 -3.63 -7.55
C GLU A 106 -4.66 -3.22 -7.98
N MET A 107 -3.91 -2.54 -7.11
CA MET A 107 -2.54 -2.14 -7.44
C MET A 107 -1.64 -3.33 -7.71
N LEU A 108 -1.74 -4.37 -6.89
CA LEU A 108 -1.07 -5.64 -7.13
C LEU A 108 -1.46 -6.22 -8.50
N SER A 109 -2.76 -6.22 -8.84
CA SER A 109 -3.22 -6.69 -10.15
C SER A 109 -2.66 -5.87 -11.32
N LEU A 110 -2.54 -4.54 -11.18
CA LEU A 110 -1.94 -3.67 -12.19
C LEU A 110 -0.44 -3.97 -12.37
N ILE A 111 0.28 -4.20 -11.26
CA ILE A 111 1.70 -4.57 -11.28
C ILE A 111 1.90 -5.94 -11.92
N CYS A 112 1.09 -6.95 -11.55
CA CYS A 112 1.15 -8.29 -12.14
C CYS A 112 0.89 -8.30 -13.65
N ASN A 113 0.10 -7.34 -14.14
CA ASN A 113 -0.14 -7.15 -15.57
C ASN A 113 0.86 -6.22 -16.26
N LEU A 114 1.83 -5.66 -15.52
CA LEU A 114 2.78 -4.65 -15.97
C LEU A 114 2.09 -3.47 -16.69
N ASN A 115 0.93 -3.05 -16.17
CA ASN A 115 0.05 -2.05 -16.77
C ASN A 115 -0.31 -0.94 -15.77
N VAL A 116 0.72 -0.45 -15.09
CA VAL A 116 0.62 0.52 -13.99
C VAL A 116 0.71 1.94 -14.52
N ASN A 117 -0.17 2.82 -14.05
CA ASN A 117 -0.18 4.26 -14.34
C ASN A 117 -0.80 4.98 -13.13
N PRO A 118 -0.26 6.13 -12.67
CA PRO A 118 -0.87 6.99 -11.65
C PRO A 118 -2.38 7.20 -11.80
N SER A 119 -2.87 7.41 -13.03
CA SER A 119 -4.28 7.68 -13.30
C SER A 119 -5.21 6.50 -12.99
N LYS A 120 -4.67 5.27 -12.85
CA LYS A 120 -5.44 4.09 -12.43
C LYS A 120 -5.45 3.92 -10.91
N CYS A 121 -4.48 4.51 -10.23
CA CYS A 121 -4.40 4.48 -8.77
C CYS A 121 -5.22 5.62 -8.15
N LEU A 122 -5.08 6.84 -8.68
CA LEU A 122 -5.72 8.06 -8.18
C LEU A 122 -7.18 8.18 -8.61
N ASP A 123 -7.97 8.87 -7.81
CA ASP A 123 -9.36 9.24 -8.12
C ASP A 123 -9.48 10.74 -8.39
N ILE A 124 -10.60 11.19 -8.96
CA ILE A 124 -10.79 12.58 -9.39
C ILE A 124 -10.63 13.61 -8.25
N SER A 125 -10.90 13.22 -7.01
CA SER A 125 -10.78 14.09 -5.82
C SER A 125 -9.51 13.85 -5.01
N VAL A 126 -8.61 12.96 -5.46
CA VAL A 126 -7.40 12.56 -4.73
C VAL A 126 -6.19 12.63 -5.65
N ASP A 127 -5.27 13.55 -5.39
CA ASP A 127 -4.03 13.69 -6.17
C ASP A 127 -2.79 13.11 -5.45
N ASN A 128 -2.94 12.81 -4.16
CA ASN A 128 -1.92 12.15 -3.34
C ASN A 128 -2.59 11.09 -2.46
N LEU A 129 -2.14 9.85 -2.58
CA LEU A 129 -2.61 8.72 -1.77
C LEU A 129 -1.41 8.08 -1.09
N VAL A 130 -1.52 7.87 0.22
CA VAL A 130 -0.60 7.00 0.97
C VAL A 130 -1.42 6.01 1.80
N ILE A 131 -1.13 4.73 1.69
CA ILE A 131 -1.69 3.68 2.56
C ILE A 131 -0.55 2.81 3.04
N ARG A 132 -0.37 2.69 4.36
CA ARG A 132 0.66 1.84 4.96
C ARG A 132 0.07 0.95 6.03
N LEU A 133 0.34 -0.34 5.96
CA LEU A 133 0.09 -1.29 7.04
C LEU A 133 1.43 -1.67 7.64
N THR A 134 1.67 -1.27 8.90
CA THR A 134 2.93 -1.51 9.61
C THR A 134 2.72 -2.39 10.83
N ASN A 135 3.78 -3.13 11.16
CA ASN A 135 3.88 -3.95 12.37
C ASN A 135 4.87 -3.25 13.32
N ASP A 136 4.37 -2.69 14.43
CA ASP A 136 5.21 -2.11 15.48
C ASP A 136 5.51 -3.17 16.54
N PHE A 137 6.79 -3.42 16.79
CA PHE A 137 7.22 -4.32 17.86
C PHE A 137 7.32 -3.54 19.17
N SER A 138 6.55 -3.93 20.18
CA SER A 138 6.65 -3.33 21.52
C SER A 138 8.00 -3.69 22.14
N SER A 139 8.87 -2.70 22.30
CA SER A 139 10.17 -2.83 22.98
C SER A 139 10.04 -3.09 24.49
N GLN A 140 8.85 -2.95 25.07
CA GLN A 140 8.61 -2.98 26.52
C GLN A 140 8.00 -4.30 27.03
N SER A 141 7.61 -5.23 26.15
CA SER A 141 7.09 -6.53 26.57
C SER A 141 8.10 -7.64 26.33
N ALA A 142 8.40 -8.44 27.35
CA ALA A 142 9.21 -9.67 27.23
C ALA A 142 8.62 -10.70 26.23
N GLN A 143 7.39 -10.46 25.76
CA GLN A 143 6.63 -11.32 24.85
C GLN A 143 6.61 -10.84 23.39
N LEU A 144 7.37 -9.81 23.00
CA LEU A 144 7.39 -9.27 21.62
C LEU A 144 5.97 -9.08 21.04
N SER A 145 5.11 -8.34 21.75
CA SER A 145 3.78 -8.03 21.22
C SER A 145 3.89 -7.17 19.95
N VAL A 146 3.26 -7.64 18.88
CA VAL A 146 3.15 -6.93 17.61
C VAL A 146 1.88 -6.09 17.66
N LYS A 147 2.02 -4.76 17.51
CA LYS A 147 0.91 -3.83 17.34
C LYS A 147 0.79 -3.46 15.88
N LYS A 148 -0.36 -3.70 15.28
CA LYS A 148 -0.60 -3.35 13.87
C LYS A 148 -1.20 -1.96 13.75
N LYS A 149 -0.69 -1.19 12.78
CA LYS A 149 -1.19 0.15 12.47
C LYS A 149 -1.48 0.28 10.99
N ILE A 150 -2.57 0.97 10.67
CA ILE A 150 -2.84 1.43 9.32
C ILE A 150 -2.76 2.95 9.27
N GLU A 151 -1.88 3.46 8.40
CA GLU A 151 -1.77 4.86 8.08
C GLU A 151 -2.44 5.10 6.72
N ILE A 152 -3.33 6.09 6.65
CA ILE A 152 -3.99 6.51 5.41
C ILE A 152 -3.81 8.02 5.30
N THR A 153 -3.26 8.47 4.17
CA THR A 153 -3.18 9.88 3.80
C THR A 153 -3.91 10.09 2.48
N LEU A 154 -4.79 11.09 2.47
CA LEU A 154 -5.50 11.55 1.28
C LEU A 154 -5.21 13.02 1.08
N GLY A 155 -4.74 13.37 -0.11
CA GLY A 155 -4.47 14.75 -0.52
C GLY A 155 -5.34 15.19 -1.67
N ASN A 156 -5.70 16.48 -1.62
CA ASN A 156 -6.30 17.23 -2.70
C ASN A 156 -5.57 18.58 -2.80
N LYS A 157 -4.99 18.91 -3.96
CA LYS A 157 -4.30 20.20 -4.22
C LYS A 157 -5.08 21.44 -3.78
N ARG A 158 -6.41 21.37 -3.71
CA ARG A 158 -7.27 22.51 -3.34
C ARG A 158 -7.62 22.58 -1.85
N GLU A 159 -7.59 21.45 -1.14
CA GLU A 159 -8.13 21.34 0.23
C GLU A 159 -7.09 20.85 1.26
N GLY A 160 -5.85 20.62 0.80
CA GLY A 160 -4.75 20.08 1.59
C GLY A 160 -4.81 18.56 1.71
N CYS A 161 -4.16 18.03 2.75
CA CYS A 161 -4.10 16.62 3.07
C CYS A 161 -4.74 16.32 4.43
N ILE A 162 -5.33 15.13 4.52
CA ILE A 162 -5.73 14.50 5.78
C ILE A 162 -4.90 13.23 5.97
N LYS A 163 -4.55 12.93 7.22
CA LYS A 163 -3.85 11.70 7.60
C LYS A 163 -4.48 11.09 8.84
N SER A 164 -4.81 9.81 8.76
CA SER A 164 -5.23 9.00 9.91
C SER A 164 -4.19 7.93 10.21
N VAL A 165 -3.84 7.75 11.48
CA VAL A 165 -3.04 6.62 11.96
C VAL A 165 -3.91 5.83 12.93
N ILE A 166 -4.34 4.64 12.52
CA ILE A 166 -5.31 3.83 13.24
C ILE A 166 -4.61 2.58 13.79
N ASN A 167 -4.74 2.33 15.08
CA ASN A 167 -4.26 1.08 15.67
C ASN A 167 -5.32 -0.01 15.52
N LEU A 168 -4.90 -1.18 15.03
CA LEU A 168 -5.81 -2.28 14.73
C LEU A 168 -6.07 -3.19 15.94
N ASP A 169 -5.19 -3.16 16.95
CA ASP A 169 -5.25 -4.02 18.13
C ASP A 169 -5.75 -3.30 19.40
N SER A 170 -6.11 -2.02 19.32
CA SER A 170 -6.54 -1.22 20.47
C SER A 170 -7.88 -0.52 20.26
N THR A 171 -8.50 -0.12 21.36
CA THR A 171 -9.66 0.78 21.38
C THR A 171 -9.28 2.16 20.83
N TYR A 172 -10.30 2.89 20.35
CA TYR A 172 -10.23 4.16 19.61
C TYR A 172 -9.30 5.24 20.20
N GLU A 173 -9.02 5.23 21.51
CA GLU A 173 -8.19 6.21 22.22
C GLU A 173 -6.73 6.33 21.74
N SER A 174 -6.32 5.46 20.83
CA SER A 174 -4.96 5.43 20.28
C SER A 174 -4.85 5.93 18.83
N ASP A 175 -5.97 6.27 18.20
CA ASP A 175 -6.00 6.75 16.82
C ASP A 175 -5.61 8.23 16.72
N TYR A 176 -4.88 8.60 15.66
CA TYR A 176 -4.46 9.98 15.41
C TYR A 176 -5.08 10.51 14.11
N PHE A 177 -5.64 11.72 14.18
CA PHE A 177 -6.25 12.41 13.05
C PHE A 177 -5.56 13.74 12.83
N LEU A 178 -4.87 13.85 11.71
CA LEU A 178 -4.00 14.96 11.38
C LEU A 178 -4.46 15.63 10.08
N ILE A 179 -4.22 16.93 9.97
CA ILE A 179 -4.44 17.70 8.75
C ILE A 179 -3.15 18.43 8.37
N SER A 180 -3.02 18.73 7.08
CA SER A 180 -1.90 19.48 6.53
C SER A 180 -2.40 20.32 5.36
N GLU A 181 -1.97 21.57 5.23
CA GLU A 181 -2.29 22.40 4.06
C GLU A 181 -1.30 22.16 2.91
N ASP A 182 -0.05 21.79 3.23
CA ASP A 182 1.03 21.61 2.26
C ASP A 182 1.36 20.13 1.96
N CYS A 183 0.68 19.20 2.64
CA CYS A 183 0.93 17.76 2.60
C CYS A 183 2.32 17.32 3.07
N ILE A 184 3.04 18.19 3.79
CA ILE A 184 4.38 17.94 4.34
C ILE A 184 4.29 17.97 5.87
N GLU A 185 3.81 19.06 6.44
CA GLU A 185 3.68 19.23 7.88
C GLU A 185 2.26 18.88 8.34
N PHE A 186 2.14 17.83 9.14
CA PHE A 186 0.86 17.34 9.65
C PHE A 186 0.68 17.77 11.10
N LEU A 187 -0.41 18.49 11.37
CA LEU A 187 -0.78 18.97 12.70
C LEU A 187 -1.96 18.17 13.24
N SER A 188 -1.96 17.94 14.55
CA SER A 188 -3.10 17.34 15.24
C SER A 188 -4.35 18.19 15.04
N SER A 189 -5.45 17.54 14.66
CA SER A 189 -6.73 18.20 14.39
C SER A 189 -7.81 17.70 15.35
N SER A 190 -8.83 18.52 15.55
CA SER A 190 -10.06 18.03 16.19
C SER A 190 -10.76 17.01 15.29
N VAL A 191 -11.47 16.05 15.89
CA VAL A 191 -12.26 15.05 15.16
C VAL A 191 -13.25 15.70 14.19
N ASP A 192 -13.90 16.80 14.60
CA ASP A 192 -14.89 17.51 13.78
C ASP A 192 -14.25 18.21 12.57
N GLU A 193 -13.06 18.78 12.73
CA GLU A 193 -12.32 19.38 11.63
C GLU A 193 -11.85 18.32 10.62
N PHE A 194 -11.33 17.19 11.11
CA PHE A 194 -10.96 16.07 10.26
C PHE A 194 -12.16 15.52 9.50
N LYS A 195 -13.30 15.32 10.17
CA LYS A 195 -14.58 14.91 9.55
C LYS A 195 -14.96 15.86 8.42
N ARG A 196 -14.94 17.17 8.67
CA ARG A 196 -15.30 18.19 7.67
C ARG A 196 -14.42 18.06 6.41
N LYS A 197 -13.10 17.91 6.55
CA LYS A 197 -12.21 17.69 5.40
C LYS A 197 -12.45 16.34 4.73
N LEU A 198 -12.66 15.27 5.48
CA LEU A 198 -12.96 13.93 4.95
C LEU A 198 -14.24 13.92 4.09
N TYR A 199 -15.25 14.71 4.44
CA TYR A 199 -16.48 14.85 3.64
C TYR A 199 -16.29 15.64 2.33
N GLY A 200 -15.19 16.40 2.19
CA GLY A 200 -14.79 17.05 0.94
C GLY A 200 -14.38 16.04 -0.15
N PHE A 201 -13.84 14.89 0.25
CA PHE A 201 -13.50 13.80 -0.67
C PHE A 201 -14.77 13.09 -1.16
N ARG A 202 -15.07 13.28 -2.45
CA ARG A 202 -16.17 12.62 -3.17
C ARG A 202 -15.61 11.69 -4.22
N THR A 203 -16.20 10.50 -4.33
CA THR A 203 -15.74 9.46 -5.25
C THR A 203 -16.91 8.70 -5.81
N PHE A 204 -16.77 8.24 -7.06
CA PHE A 204 -17.62 7.21 -7.66
C PHE A 204 -16.89 5.86 -7.74
N ASN A 205 -15.65 5.81 -7.27
CA ASN A 205 -14.80 4.64 -7.35
C ASN A 205 -14.97 3.78 -6.09
N GLU A 206 -15.45 2.55 -6.25
CA GLU A 206 -15.76 1.65 -5.14
C GLU A 206 -14.59 1.41 -4.18
N LYS A 207 -13.35 1.44 -4.68
CA LYS A 207 -12.15 1.25 -3.85
C LYS A 207 -11.87 2.43 -2.92
N TYR A 208 -12.19 3.64 -3.37
CA TYR A 208 -12.11 4.85 -2.56
C TYR A 208 -13.33 4.97 -1.66
N ASP A 209 -14.51 4.53 -2.10
CA ASP A 209 -15.69 4.48 -1.25
C ASP A 209 -15.48 3.55 -0.05
N GLU A 210 -14.84 2.38 -0.24
CA GLU A 210 -14.43 1.50 0.85
C GLU A 210 -13.51 2.21 1.85
N LEU A 211 -12.47 2.90 1.35
CA LEU A 211 -11.52 3.66 2.16
C LEU A 211 -12.21 4.78 2.96
N LEU A 212 -13.06 5.57 2.31
CA LEU A 212 -13.77 6.68 2.94
C LEU A 212 -14.79 6.18 3.97
N LYS A 213 -15.50 5.07 3.70
CA LYS A 213 -16.41 4.44 4.67
C LYS A 213 -15.64 3.93 5.90
N PHE A 214 -14.50 3.29 5.69
CA PHE A 214 -13.64 2.85 6.79
C PHE A 214 -13.25 4.02 7.71
N LEU A 215 -12.77 5.14 7.13
CA LEU A 215 -12.40 6.33 7.90
C LEU A 215 -13.61 6.95 8.62
N ARG A 216 -14.77 7.05 7.98
CA ARG A 216 -16.00 7.59 8.59
C ARG A 216 -16.49 6.73 9.76
N ASN A 217 -16.45 5.41 9.61
CA ASN A 217 -16.83 4.48 10.67
C ASN A 217 -15.89 4.58 11.88
N LYS A 218 -14.60 4.84 11.65
CA LYS A 218 -13.64 5.06 12.76
C LYS A 218 -13.91 6.35 13.52
N LEU A 219 -14.50 7.35 12.88
CA LEU A 219 -14.81 8.65 13.50
C LEU A 219 -16.20 8.72 14.16
N SER A 220 -17.01 7.67 14.05
CA SER A 220 -18.39 7.59 14.58
C SER A 220 -18.40 7.06 16.00
#